data_AF-A0A243S716-F1
#
_entry.id   AF-A0A243S716-F1
#
_cell.length_a   1.000
_cell.length_b   1.000
_cell.length_c   1.000
_cell.angle_alpha   90.00
_cell.angle_beta   90.00
_cell.angle_gamma   90.00
#
_symmetry.space_group_name_H-M   'P 1'
#
loop_
_entity.id
_entity.type
_entity.pdbx_description
1 polymer ?
#
loop_
_entity_poly.entity_id
_entity_poly.type
_entity_poly.pdbx_seq_one_letter_code
_entity_poly.pdbx_strand_id
1 'polypeptide(L)'
;MTPDETVMLARYVRALCPQQKFDEYTPDAWHDVLADFALADARAAAASVARKQPFVSPAEIIAEIRRTRDDRAADIQGPGLPAEVPDADPDDVQAYLAALRGQRTRAADGQVMRRRPVAELLAGVGREIPDEVAAVRRPGPLGIECPACGAPIGRPCRMENGRERAPHSARSGRDEQAEIARRRAASARILGGQQADQADVDEEAAS
;
A
#
# COMPACT_ATOMS: atom_id res chain seq x y z
N MET A 1 4.39 22.37 -19.07
CA MET A 1 3.87 22.58 -20.43
C MET A 1 4.75 23.60 -21.13
N THR A 2 4.87 23.55 -22.46
CA THR A 2 5.63 24.54 -23.25
C THR A 2 4.82 25.83 -23.47
N PRO A 3 5.44 26.94 -23.92
CA PRO A 3 4.71 28.16 -24.27
C PRO A 3 3.58 27.92 -25.29
N ASP A 4 3.86 27.13 -26.34
CA ASP A 4 2.85 26.76 -27.35
C ASP A 4 1.68 25.98 -26.74
N GLU A 5 1.96 25.06 -25.81
CA GLU A 5 0.92 24.34 -25.09
C GLU A 5 0.09 25.28 -24.21
N THR A 6 0.70 26.32 -23.62
CA THR A 6 -0.04 27.35 -22.86
C THR A 6 -0.95 28.18 -23.78
N VAL A 7 -0.52 28.51 -25.00
CA VAL A 7 -1.39 29.15 -26.01
C VAL A 7 -2.59 28.25 -26.33
N MET A 8 -2.36 26.95 -26.48
CA MET A 8 -3.44 25.98 -26.70
C MET A 8 -4.40 25.91 -25.52
N LEU A 9 -3.90 25.96 -24.29
CA LEU A 9 -4.72 26.01 -23.07
C LEU A 9 -5.54 27.31 -23.00
N ALA A 10 -4.94 28.47 -23.25
CA ALA A 10 -5.63 29.76 -23.25
C ALA A 10 -6.76 29.80 -24.29
N ARG A 11 -6.51 29.28 -25.50
CA ARG A 11 -7.55 29.12 -26.54
C ARG A 11 -8.68 28.19 -26.09
N TYR A 12 -8.34 27.09 -25.43
CA TYR A 12 -9.30 26.15 -24.89
C TYR A 12 -10.18 26.80 -23.80
N VAL A 13 -9.57 27.53 -22.86
CA VAL A 13 -10.31 28.24 -21.80
C VAL A 13 -11.20 29.34 -22.38
N ARG A 14 -10.72 30.10 -23.37
CA ARG A 14 -11.55 31.09 -24.07
C ARG A 14 -12.78 30.47 -24.73
N ALA A 15 -12.66 29.25 -25.26
CA ALA A 15 -13.80 28.53 -25.83
C ALA A 15 -14.80 28.05 -24.77
N LEU A 16 -14.32 27.65 -23.58
CA LEU A 16 -15.17 27.27 -22.44
C LEU A 16 -15.86 28.49 -21.80
N CYS A 17 -15.13 29.60 -21.70
CA CYS A 17 -15.52 30.82 -20.99
C CYS A 17 -15.50 32.02 -21.94
N PRO A 18 -16.44 32.12 -22.90
CA PRO A 18 -16.40 33.13 -23.97
C PRO A 18 -16.51 34.58 -23.48
N GLN A 19 -16.99 34.81 -22.26
CA GLN A 19 -17.09 36.13 -21.63
C GLN A 19 -15.75 36.59 -21.03
N GLN A 20 -14.80 35.68 -20.81
CA GLN A 20 -13.49 35.99 -20.27
C GLN A 20 -12.63 36.67 -21.33
N LYS A 21 -12.07 37.83 -20.98
CA LYS A 21 -11.19 38.57 -21.88
C LYS A 21 -9.82 37.90 -21.93
N PHE A 22 -9.36 37.64 -23.13
CA PHE A 22 -8.01 37.20 -23.44
C PHE A 22 -7.42 38.17 -24.45
N ASP A 23 -6.19 38.58 -24.21
CA ASP A 23 -5.37 39.37 -25.14
C ASP A 23 -4.19 38.52 -25.67
N GLU A 24 -3.32 39.15 -26.44
CA GLU A 24 -2.15 38.53 -27.06
C GLU A 24 -1.12 38.05 -26.03
N TYR A 25 -1.01 38.71 -24.88
CA TYR A 25 0.00 38.43 -23.84
C TYR A 25 -0.51 37.51 -22.72
N THR A 26 -1.82 37.26 -22.69
CA THR A 26 -2.45 36.40 -21.68
C THR A 26 -1.81 35.01 -21.63
N PRO A 27 -1.51 34.34 -22.77
CA PRO A 27 -0.82 33.05 -22.73
C PRO A 27 0.57 33.11 -22.11
N ASP A 28 1.35 34.17 -22.35
CA ASP A 28 2.70 34.32 -21.80
C ASP A 28 2.64 34.48 -20.28
N ALA A 29 1.75 35.34 -19.79
CA ALA A 29 1.53 35.52 -18.35
C ALA A 29 1.01 34.24 -17.66
N TRP A 30 0.20 33.45 -18.38
CA TRP A 30 -0.24 32.14 -17.88
C TRP A 30 0.89 31.13 -17.87
N HIS A 31 1.84 31.21 -18.80
CA HIS A 31 2.96 30.30 -18.91
C HIS A 31 3.87 30.43 -17.68
N ASP A 32 4.14 31.65 -17.23
CA ASP A 32 4.96 31.94 -16.04
C ASP A 32 4.49 31.19 -14.78
N VAL A 33 3.19 30.88 -14.67
CA VAL A 33 2.61 30.20 -13.51
C VAL A 33 2.21 28.75 -13.78
N LEU A 34 2.03 28.34 -15.03
CA LEU A 34 1.60 26.99 -15.41
C LEU A 34 2.70 26.11 -16.04
N ALA A 35 3.91 26.64 -16.24
CA ALA A 35 5.02 25.95 -16.90
C ALA A 35 5.33 24.56 -16.30
N ASP A 36 5.17 24.38 -14.99
CA ASP A 36 5.47 23.11 -14.31
C ASP A 36 4.40 22.02 -14.48
N PHE A 37 3.23 22.34 -15.04
CA PHE A 37 2.12 21.40 -15.16
C PHE A 37 2.00 20.83 -16.57
N ALA A 38 1.54 19.58 -16.68
CA ALA A 38 1.26 18.97 -17.98
C ALA A 38 0.00 19.59 -18.62
N LEU A 39 0.00 19.76 -19.95
CA LEU A 39 -1.15 20.30 -20.67
C LEU A 39 -2.42 19.46 -20.46
N ALA A 40 -2.28 18.13 -20.41
CA ALA A 40 -3.40 17.21 -20.21
C ALA A 40 -4.09 17.45 -18.85
N ASP A 41 -3.31 17.55 -17.76
CA ASP A 41 -3.82 17.84 -16.42
C ASP A 41 -4.49 19.22 -16.39
N ALA A 42 -3.86 20.23 -16.98
CA ALA A 42 -4.39 21.59 -16.99
C ALA A 42 -5.69 21.73 -17.78
N ARG A 43 -5.85 21.01 -18.91
CA ARG A 43 -7.12 20.99 -19.66
C ARG A 43 -8.23 20.30 -18.90
N ALA A 44 -7.94 19.16 -18.27
CA ALA A 44 -8.92 18.44 -17.45
C ALA A 44 -9.38 19.31 -16.26
N ALA A 45 -8.43 19.96 -15.60
CA ALA A 45 -8.70 20.89 -14.51
C ALA A 45 -9.52 22.10 -14.96
N ALA A 46 -9.14 22.77 -16.06
CA ALA A 46 -9.90 23.88 -16.62
C ALA A 46 -11.35 23.49 -16.95
N ALA A 47 -11.58 22.31 -17.53
CA ALA A 47 -12.91 21.79 -17.81
C ALA A 47 -13.73 21.55 -16.53
N SER A 48 -13.10 21.04 -15.47
CA SER A 48 -13.75 20.82 -14.16
C SER A 48 -14.17 22.14 -13.51
N VAL A 49 -13.30 23.17 -13.54
CA VAL A 49 -13.62 24.51 -13.02
C VAL A 49 -14.74 25.15 -13.85
N ALA A 50 -14.64 25.12 -15.17
CA ALA A 50 -15.63 25.73 -16.07
C ALA A 50 -17.05 25.12 -15.95
N ARG A 51 -17.18 23.87 -15.47
CA ARG A 51 -18.50 23.28 -15.16
C ARG A 51 -19.19 23.94 -13.96
N LYS A 52 -18.42 24.50 -13.04
CA LYS A 52 -18.92 25.05 -11.77
C LYS A 52 -19.12 26.55 -11.82
N GLN A 53 -18.37 27.25 -12.67
CA GLN A 53 -18.33 28.71 -12.71
C GLN A 53 -18.02 29.25 -14.12
N PRO A 54 -18.46 30.49 -14.43
CA PRO A 54 -18.34 31.06 -15.77
C PRO A 54 -16.93 31.57 -16.13
N PHE A 55 -15.99 31.62 -15.19
CA PHE A 55 -14.62 32.12 -15.38
C PHE A 55 -13.61 31.10 -14.87
N VAL A 56 -12.41 31.06 -15.47
CA VAL A 56 -11.31 30.18 -15.05
C VAL A 56 -10.02 30.98 -14.94
N SER A 57 -9.42 30.95 -13.76
CA SER A 57 -8.09 31.54 -13.50
C SER A 57 -6.99 30.46 -13.44
N PRO A 58 -5.71 30.82 -13.68
CA PRO A 58 -4.59 29.91 -13.48
C PRO A 58 -4.52 29.34 -12.06
N ALA A 59 -4.85 30.14 -11.04
CA ALA A 59 -4.84 29.71 -9.65
C ALA A 59 -5.84 28.58 -9.38
N GLU A 60 -7.04 28.66 -9.98
CA GLU A 60 -8.05 27.60 -9.85
C GLU A 60 -7.66 26.33 -10.59
N ILE A 61 -7.03 26.46 -11.76
CA ILE A 61 -6.46 25.32 -12.48
C ILE A 61 -5.42 24.62 -11.59
N ILE A 62 -4.51 25.37 -10.97
CA ILE A 62 -3.49 24.82 -10.07
C ILE A 62 -4.14 24.12 -8.86
N ALA A 63 -5.13 24.76 -8.24
CA ALA A 63 -5.85 24.19 -7.10
C ALA A 63 -6.57 22.88 -7.48
N GLU A 64 -7.20 22.84 -8.64
CA GLU A 64 -7.90 21.68 -9.18
C GLU A 64 -6.95 20.53 -9.53
N ILE A 65 -5.79 20.82 -10.12
CA ILE A 65 -4.74 19.82 -10.37
C ILE A 65 -4.25 19.23 -9.04
N ARG A 66 -3.94 20.09 -8.06
CA ARG A 66 -3.48 19.65 -6.74
C ARG A 66 -4.52 18.78 -6.05
N ARG A 67 -5.79 19.20 -6.04
CA ARG A 67 -6.86 18.38 -5.47
C ARG A 67 -6.98 17.02 -6.18
N THR A 68 -6.96 17.00 -7.51
CA THR A 68 -7.00 15.75 -8.27
C THR A 68 -5.81 14.83 -7.94
N ARG A 69 -4.62 15.40 -7.76
CA ARG A 69 -3.43 14.65 -7.35
C ARG A 69 -3.56 14.14 -5.92
N ASP A 70 -4.10 14.94 -5.01
CA ASP A 70 -4.34 14.56 -3.62
C ASP A 70 -5.38 13.44 -3.52
N ASP A 71 -6.47 13.52 -4.30
CA ASP A 71 -7.50 12.49 -4.41
C ASP A 71 -6.88 11.17 -4.91
N ARG A 72 -6.04 11.22 -5.95
CA ARG A 72 -5.29 10.04 -6.43
C ARG A 72 -4.29 9.52 -5.42
N ALA A 73 -3.70 10.40 -4.61
CA ALA A 73 -2.69 10.04 -3.61
C ALA A 73 -3.30 9.54 -2.30
N ALA A 74 -4.58 9.84 -2.03
CA ALA A 74 -5.34 9.29 -0.92
C ALA A 74 -5.42 7.77 -1.05
N ASP A 75 -5.67 7.30 -2.27
CA ASP A 75 -5.60 5.91 -2.64
C ASP A 75 -4.18 5.58 -3.10
N ILE A 76 -3.28 5.23 -2.17
CA ILE A 76 -1.86 4.88 -2.41
C ILE A 76 -1.67 3.89 -3.59
N GLN A 77 -2.70 3.11 -3.91
CA GLN A 77 -2.73 2.10 -4.99
C GLN A 77 -3.90 2.29 -5.97
N GLY A 78 -4.68 3.37 -5.87
CA GLY A 78 -5.95 3.57 -6.58
C GLY A 78 -7.18 3.05 -5.80
N PRO A 79 -8.41 3.46 -6.17
CA PRO A 79 -9.61 3.21 -5.38
C PRO A 79 -9.81 1.73 -5.08
N GLY A 80 -9.95 1.38 -3.80
CA GLY A 80 -10.27 0.02 -3.35
C GLY A 80 -9.09 -0.97 -3.32
N LEU A 81 -7.85 -0.52 -3.45
CA LEU A 81 -6.66 -1.38 -3.35
C LEU A 81 -5.91 -1.17 -2.03
N PRO A 82 -5.58 -2.23 -1.27
CA PRO A 82 -4.87 -2.10 -0.01
C PRO A 82 -3.44 -1.58 -0.22
N ALA A 83 -2.95 -0.76 0.73
CA ALA A 83 -1.59 -0.23 0.69
C ALA A 83 -0.56 -1.36 0.59
N GLU A 84 0.26 -1.33 -0.46
CA GLU A 84 1.33 -2.29 -0.68
C GLU A 84 2.47 -2.06 0.32
N VAL A 85 2.80 -3.08 1.10
CA VAL A 85 4.01 -3.04 1.94
C VAL A 85 5.22 -2.93 1.02
N PRO A 86 6.04 -1.87 1.13
CA PRO A 86 7.26 -1.74 0.33
C PRO A 86 8.19 -2.94 0.48
N ASP A 87 8.83 -3.37 -0.61
CA ASP A 87 9.86 -4.42 -0.59
C ASP A 87 11.21 -3.94 0.01
N ALA A 88 11.21 -2.76 0.66
CA ALA A 88 12.35 -2.27 1.41
C ALA A 88 12.51 -3.06 2.71
N ASP A 89 13.75 -3.23 3.17
CA ASP A 89 14.04 -3.86 4.46
C ASP A 89 13.30 -3.11 5.58
N PRO A 90 12.38 -3.77 6.32
CA PRO A 90 11.65 -3.13 7.40
C PRO A 90 12.56 -2.66 8.55
N ASP A 91 13.76 -3.23 8.69
CA ASP A 91 14.73 -2.82 9.70
C ASP A 91 15.56 -1.60 9.24
N ASP A 92 15.53 -1.24 7.95
CA ASP A 92 16.01 0.04 7.42
C ASP A 92 14.85 1.05 7.32
N VAL A 93 14.59 1.73 8.43
CA VAL A 93 13.53 2.74 8.56
C VAL A 93 13.62 3.83 7.48
N GLN A 94 14.83 4.26 7.08
CA GLN A 94 14.96 5.35 6.10
C GLN A 94 14.62 4.88 4.69
N ALA A 95 15.12 3.69 4.30
CA ALA A 95 14.77 3.08 3.03
C ALA A 95 13.25 2.80 2.94
N TYR A 96 12.66 2.30 4.02
CA TYR A 96 11.23 2.03 4.11
C TYR A 96 10.38 3.30 3.94
N LEU A 97 10.70 4.38 4.67
CA LEU A 97 9.99 5.66 4.55
C LEU A 97 10.18 6.34 3.19
N ALA A 98 11.34 6.17 2.55
CA ALA A 98 11.57 6.66 1.19
C ALA A 98 10.71 5.89 0.18
N ALA A 99 10.60 4.57 0.35
CA ALA A 99 9.78 3.73 -0.52
C ALA A 99 8.27 4.05 -0.41
N LEU A 100 7.76 4.29 0.81
CA LEU A 100 6.38 4.75 1.04
C LEU A 100 6.09 6.10 0.38
N ARG A 101 6.99 7.08 0.56
CA ARG A 101 6.85 8.40 -0.09
C ARG A 101 6.85 8.28 -1.61
N GLY A 102 7.73 7.43 -2.16
CA GLY A 102 7.78 7.16 -3.60
C GLY A 102 6.49 6.53 -4.14
N GLN A 103 5.85 5.61 -3.40
CA GLN A 103 4.55 5.04 -3.81
C GLN A 103 3.48 6.12 -3.92
N ARG A 104 3.38 7.01 -2.93
CA ARG A 104 2.41 8.11 -2.91
C ARG A 104 2.62 9.09 -4.07
N THR A 105 3.87 9.42 -4.40
CA THR A 105 4.18 10.27 -5.56
C THR A 105 3.74 9.62 -6.87
N ARG A 106 4.03 8.33 -7.08
CA ARG A 106 3.61 7.60 -8.29
C ARG A 106 2.09 7.55 -8.45
N ALA A 107 1.37 7.33 -7.34
CA ALA A 107 -0.08 7.38 -7.33
C ALA A 107 -0.61 8.79 -7.68
N ALA A 108 -0.05 9.84 -7.09
CA ALA A 108 -0.40 11.24 -7.39
C ALA A 108 -0.20 11.58 -8.88
N ASP A 109 0.91 11.10 -9.47
CA ASP A 109 1.24 11.28 -10.88
C ASP A 109 0.32 10.48 -11.83
N GLY A 110 -0.59 9.66 -11.29
CA GLY A 110 -1.51 8.83 -12.06
C GLY A 110 -0.83 7.66 -12.77
N GLN A 111 0.37 7.27 -12.32
CA GLN A 111 0.99 6.04 -12.81
C GLN A 111 0.17 4.86 -12.30
N VAL A 112 -0.37 4.05 -13.23
CA VAL A 112 -1.08 2.81 -12.87
C VAL A 112 -0.07 1.88 -12.21
N MET A 113 -0.15 1.79 -10.89
CA MET A 113 0.66 0.86 -10.12
C MET A 113 0.21 -0.55 -10.47
N ARG A 114 1.14 -1.37 -10.99
CA ARG A 114 0.83 -2.74 -11.40
C ARG A 114 0.35 -3.50 -10.17
N ARG A 115 -0.84 -4.09 -10.25
CA ARG A 115 -1.32 -5.04 -9.25
C ARG A 115 -0.26 -6.12 -9.09
N ARG A 116 0.26 -6.29 -7.86
CA ARG A 116 1.20 -7.38 -7.56
C ARG A 116 0.57 -8.69 -8.00
N PRO A 117 1.30 -9.58 -8.70
CA PRO A 117 0.77 -10.86 -9.12
C PRO A 117 0.68 -11.77 -7.88
N VAL A 118 -0.36 -11.57 -7.06
CA VAL A 118 -0.59 -12.32 -5.82
C VAL A 118 -0.62 -13.82 -6.10
N ALA A 119 -1.15 -14.24 -7.26
CA ALA A 119 -1.13 -15.63 -7.70
C ALA A 119 0.28 -16.18 -7.88
N GLU A 120 1.23 -15.41 -8.42
CA GLU A 120 2.62 -15.83 -8.59
C GLU A 120 3.34 -15.90 -7.23
N LEU A 121 3.09 -14.93 -6.34
CA LEU A 121 3.63 -14.93 -4.99
C LEU A 121 3.10 -16.10 -4.16
N LEU A 122 1.83 -16.46 -4.34
CA LEU A 122 1.19 -17.59 -3.67
C LEU A 122 1.52 -18.94 -4.33
N ALA A 123 2.12 -18.97 -5.53
CA ALA A 123 2.43 -20.22 -6.23
C ALA A 123 3.45 -21.12 -5.48
N GLY A 124 4.15 -20.56 -4.49
CA GLY A 124 5.02 -21.28 -3.57
C GLY A 124 4.37 -21.71 -2.25
N VAL A 125 3.20 -21.16 -1.91
CA VAL A 125 2.52 -21.42 -0.64
C VAL A 125 1.83 -22.79 -0.69
N GLY A 126 2.11 -23.63 0.30
CA GLY A 126 1.54 -24.98 0.39
C GLY A 126 2.27 -26.05 -0.43
N ARG A 127 3.42 -25.73 -1.05
CA ARG A 127 4.29 -26.78 -1.61
C ARG A 127 4.78 -27.68 -0.48
N GLU A 128 4.74 -28.99 -0.73
CA GLU A 128 5.41 -29.97 0.13
C GLU A 128 6.90 -29.64 0.15
N ILE A 129 7.39 -29.33 1.35
CA ILE A 129 8.80 -29.10 1.59
C ILE A 129 9.50 -30.46 1.36
N PRO A 130 10.49 -30.55 0.46
CA PRO A 130 11.19 -31.81 0.22
C PRO A 130 11.69 -32.43 1.53
N ASP A 131 11.62 -33.75 1.67
CA ASP A 131 11.99 -34.47 2.90
C ASP A 131 13.44 -34.19 3.34
N GLU A 132 14.30 -33.87 2.36
CA GLU A 132 15.68 -33.42 2.54
C GLU A 132 15.77 -32.14 3.40
N VAL A 133 14.79 -31.25 3.28
CA VAL A 133 14.61 -30.02 4.08
C VAL A 133 13.71 -30.28 5.30
N ALA A 134 12.90 -31.33 5.31
CA ALA A 134 12.17 -31.78 6.51
C ALA A 134 13.09 -32.36 7.59
N ALA A 135 14.28 -32.87 7.23
CA ALA A 135 15.36 -33.12 8.18
C ALA A 135 15.86 -31.81 8.86
N VAL A 136 15.59 -30.68 8.22
CA VAL A 136 15.71 -29.31 8.75
C VAL A 136 14.35 -28.78 9.28
N ARG A 137 13.40 -29.66 9.64
CA ARG A 137 12.56 -29.42 10.85
C ARG A 137 13.43 -29.55 12.09
N ARG A 138 14.51 -28.78 12.08
CA ARG A 138 15.07 -28.20 13.28
C ARG A 138 14.14 -27.05 13.66
N PRO A 139 13.95 -26.77 14.95
CA PRO A 139 13.86 -25.35 15.32
C PRO A 139 15.10 -24.66 14.76
N GLY A 140 14.93 -23.54 14.05
CA GLY A 140 15.94 -22.91 13.18
C GLY A 140 17.23 -22.44 13.88
N PRO A 141 17.89 -21.34 13.46
CA PRO A 141 19.14 -20.87 14.10
C PRO A 141 19.01 -20.51 15.60
N LEU A 142 17.80 -20.55 16.14
CA LEU A 142 17.44 -20.45 17.56
C LEU A 142 17.25 -21.81 18.26
N GLY A 143 17.50 -22.91 17.56
CA GLY A 143 17.40 -24.29 18.03
C GLY A 143 18.61 -24.69 18.86
N ILE A 144 18.73 -24.14 20.06
CA ILE A 144 19.80 -24.48 21.00
C ILE A 144 19.60 -25.93 21.50
N GLU A 145 20.65 -26.75 21.36
CA GLU A 145 20.74 -28.05 22.01
C GLU A 145 20.60 -27.89 23.52
N CYS A 146 20.00 -28.87 24.21
CA CYS A 146 19.94 -28.78 25.67
C CYS A 146 21.39 -28.70 26.23
N PRO A 147 21.81 -27.61 26.89
CA PRO A 147 23.20 -27.46 27.34
C PRO A 147 23.59 -28.48 28.42
N ALA A 148 22.62 -29.19 29.00
CA ALA A 148 22.84 -30.23 29.99
C ALA A 148 22.98 -31.65 29.40
N CYS A 149 22.44 -31.93 28.20
CA CYS A 149 22.45 -33.30 27.66
C CYS A 149 22.64 -33.43 26.14
N GLY A 150 22.77 -32.32 25.40
CA GLY A 150 22.97 -32.31 23.95
C GLY A 150 21.78 -32.82 23.12
N ALA A 151 20.63 -33.10 23.74
CA ALA A 151 19.48 -33.65 23.03
C ALA A 151 18.86 -32.63 22.06
N PRO A 152 18.54 -33.02 20.80
CA PRO A 152 17.87 -32.16 19.85
C PRO A 152 16.42 -31.88 20.29
N ILE A 153 15.87 -30.73 19.89
CA ILE A 153 14.47 -30.38 20.17
C ILE A 153 13.53 -31.42 19.54
N GLY A 154 12.50 -31.81 20.31
CA GLY A 154 11.55 -32.85 19.95
C GLY A 154 11.94 -34.25 20.43
N ARG A 155 13.15 -34.45 21.00
CA ARG A 155 13.55 -35.72 21.62
C ARG A 155 13.62 -35.62 23.15
N PRO A 156 13.27 -36.69 23.88
CA PRO A 156 13.43 -36.73 25.33
C PRO A 156 14.91 -36.65 25.69
N CYS A 157 15.21 -35.96 26.80
CA CYS A 157 16.55 -35.91 27.35
C CYS A 157 16.96 -37.32 27.82
N ARG A 158 18.13 -37.80 27.39
CA ARG A 158 18.68 -39.10 27.81
C ARG A 158 19.63 -38.84 28.98
N MET A 159 19.38 -39.49 30.12
CA MET A 159 20.25 -39.41 31.30
C MET A 159 21.44 -40.37 31.16
N GLU A 160 22.50 -40.21 31.96
CA GLU A 160 23.71 -41.05 31.92
C GLU A 160 23.42 -42.56 32.11
N ASN A 161 22.31 -42.90 32.76
CA ASN A 161 21.86 -44.28 32.97
C ASN A 161 21.05 -44.87 31.80
N GLY A 162 20.99 -44.19 30.65
CA GLY A 162 20.28 -44.64 29.46
C GLY A 162 18.75 -44.54 29.53
N ARG A 163 18.19 -44.06 30.66
CA ARG A 163 16.73 -43.87 30.79
C ARG A 163 16.30 -42.54 30.17
N GLU A 164 15.16 -42.58 29.49
CA GLU A 164 14.53 -41.39 28.91
C GLU A 164 13.78 -40.62 30.00
N ARG A 165 14.10 -39.32 30.14
CA ARG A 165 13.34 -38.43 31.03
C ARG A 165 12.13 -37.90 30.26
N ALA A 166 10.98 -37.82 30.94
CA ALA A 166 9.81 -37.14 30.39
C ALA A 166 10.20 -35.70 29.95
N PRO A 167 9.60 -35.19 28.85
CA PRO A 167 9.87 -33.82 28.40
C PRO A 167 9.63 -32.82 29.52
N HIS A 168 10.50 -31.82 29.63
CA HIS A 168 10.28 -30.70 30.57
C HIS A 168 8.93 -30.04 30.28
N SER A 169 8.22 -29.55 31.29
CA SER A 169 6.88 -28.96 31.14
C SER A 169 6.83 -27.81 30.13
N ALA A 170 7.95 -27.09 29.95
CA ALA A 170 8.12 -26.09 28.90
C ALA A 170 8.05 -26.64 27.45
N ARG A 171 7.97 -27.96 27.27
CA ARG A 171 7.94 -28.68 25.97
C ARG A 171 6.77 -29.67 25.83
N SER A 172 5.91 -29.80 26.84
CA SER A 172 4.69 -30.59 26.69
C SER A 172 3.61 -29.72 26.04
N GLY A 173 3.42 -29.82 24.73
CA GLY A 173 2.37 -29.15 23.96
C GLY A 173 0.92 -29.50 24.38
N ARG A 174 0.67 -29.91 25.62
CA ARG A 174 -0.67 -30.18 26.17
C ARG A 174 -1.58 -28.95 26.14
N ASP A 175 -1.00 -27.75 26.13
CA ASP A 175 -1.74 -26.49 25.98
C ASP A 175 -1.77 -25.96 24.54
N GLU A 176 -1.15 -26.64 23.58
CA GLU A 176 -0.98 -26.12 22.22
C GLU A 176 -2.31 -26.06 21.46
N GLN A 177 -3.19 -27.05 21.61
CA GLN A 177 -4.52 -27.02 20.99
C GLN A 177 -5.43 -25.96 21.62
N ALA A 178 -5.36 -25.78 22.94
CA ALA A 178 -6.09 -24.73 23.64
C ALA A 178 -5.58 -23.33 23.27
N GLU A 179 -4.25 -23.19 23.10
CA GLU A 179 -3.60 -21.96 22.67
C GLU A 179 -3.90 -21.64 21.20
N ILE A 180 -3.87 -22.63 20.31
CA ILE A 180 -4.29 -22.50 18.91
C ILE A 180 -5.77 -22.09 18.84
N ALA A 181 -6.64 -22.68 19.67
CA ALA A 181 -8.05 -22.29 19.74
C ALA A 181 -8.21 -20.85 20.25
N ARG A 182 -7.46 -20.43 21.28
CA ARG A 182 -7.44 -19.03 21.76
C ARG A 182 -7.01 -18.06 20.67
N ARG A 183 -5.95 -18.39 19.92
CA ARG A 183 -5.45 -17.56 18.81
C ARG A 183 -6.47 -17.47 17.67
N ARG A 184 -7.08 -18.58 17.27
CA ARG A 184 -8.15 -18.59 16.26
C ARG A 184 -9.36 -17.75 16.69
N ALA A 185 -9.77 -17.83 17.96
CA ALA A 185 -10.86 -17.02 18.50
C ALA A 185 -10.51 -15.52 18.61
N ALA A 186 -9.24 -15.17 18.85
CA ALA A 186 -8.76 -13.79 18.79
C ALA A 186 -8.78 -13.26 17.35
N SER A 187 -8.26 -14.02 16.38
CA SER A 187 -8.27 -13.64 14.96
C SER A 187 -9.69 -13.51 14.40
N ALA A 188 -10.62 -14.40 14.79
CA ALA A 188 -12.02 -14.31 14.37
C ALA A 188 -12.72 -13.04 14.89
N ARG A 189 -12.38 -12.56 16.10
CA ARG A 189 -12.92 -11.30 16.63
C ARG A 189 -12.40 -10.08 15.86
N ILE A 190 -11.13 -10.08 15.48
CA ILE A 190 -10.54 -9.00 14.68
C ILE A 190 -11.18 -8.95 13.29
N LEU A 191 -11.32 -10.12 12.64
CA LEU A 191 -11.95 -10.21 11.31
C LEU A 191 -13.44 -9.85 11.34
N GLY A 192 -14.16 -10.25 12.39
CA GLY A 192 -15.57 -9.87 12.57
C GLY A 192 -15.76 -8.37 12.83
N GLY A 193 -14.86 -7.76 13.59
CA GLY A 193 -14.84 -6.30 13.77
C GLY A 193 -14.58 -5.55 12.47
N GLN A 194 -13.63 -6.02 11.67
CA GLN A 194 -13.34 -5.44 10.34
C GLN A 194 -14.53 -5.58 9.37
N GLN A 195 -15.30 -6.66 9.45
CA GLN A 195 -16.51 -6.85 8.65
C GLN A 195 -17.67 -5.95 9.11
N ALA A 196 -17.78 -5.69 10.42
CA ALA A 196 -18.77 -4.76 10.97
C ALA A 196 -18.43 -3.31 10.64
N ASP A 197 -17.18 -2.89 10.84
CA ASP A 197 -16.69 -1.57 10.45
C ASP A 197 -16.89 -1.32 8.95
N GLN A 198 -16.72 -2.35 8.12
CA GLN A 198 -16.95 -2.25 6.68
C GLN A 198 -18.44 -2.19 6.30
N ALA A 199 -19.31 -2.88 7.04
CA ALA A 199 -20.76 -2.81 6.83
C ALA A 199 -21.34 -1.45 7.28
N ASP A 200 -20.85 -0.88 8.37
CA ASP A 200 -21.27 0.45 8.84
C ASP A 200 -20.87 1.55 7.85
N VAL A 201 -19.68 1.43 7.24
CA VAL A 201 -19.22 2.34 6.17
C VAL A 201 -20.09 2.19 4.90
N ASP A 202 -20.49 0.97 4.55
CA ASP A 202 -21.35 0.72 3.40
C ASP A 202 -22.81 1.21 3.62
N GLU A 203 -23.31 1.18 4.85
CA GLU A 203 -24.64 1.69 5.23
C GLU A 203 -24.68 3.23 5.29
N GLU A 204 -23.61 3.87 5.77
CA GLU A 204 -23.45 5.33 5.77
C GLU A 204 -23.27 5.89 4.35
N ALA A 205 -22.67 5.12 3.43
CA ALA A 205 -22.56 5.48 2.02
C ALA A 205 -23.88 5.33 1.21
N ALA A 206 -24.87 4.61 1.75
CA ALA A 206 -26.16 4.36 1.12
C ALA A 206 -27.30 5.31 1.57
N SER A 207 -27.03 6.19 2.55
CA SER A 207 -27.96 7.21 3.07
C SER A 207 -27.66 8.61 2.51
#